data_AF-A0A7K2MH44-F1
#
_entry.id   AF-A0A7K2MH44-F1
#
_cell.length_a   1.000
_cell.length_b   1.000
_cell.length_c   1.000
_cell.angle_alpha   90.00
_cell.angle_beta   90.00
_cell.angle_gamma   90.00
#
_symmetry.space_group_name_H-M   'P 1'
#
loop_
_entity.id
_entity.type
_entity.pdbx_description
1 polymer ?
#
loop_
_entity_poly.entity_id
_entity_poly.type
_entity_poly.pdbx_seq_one_letter_code
_entity_poly.pdbx_strand_id
1 'polypeptide(L)' 'MQWTLVVPVKHLARAKSRLADTAHGGVRPGLALAFAQDTVAAALACPAVADVAVVTDDARAGR' A
#
# COMPACT_ATOMS: atom_id res chain seq x y z
N MET A 1 10.06 12.93 19.49
CA MET A 1 9.11 13.51 18.50
C MET A 1 8.34 12.34 17.89
N GLN A 2 7.04 12.50 17.66
CA GLN A 2 6.20 11.45 17.06
C GLN A 2 5.74 11.91 15.67
N TRP A 3 5.75 11.00 14.70
CA TRP A 3 5.46 11.27 13.29
C TRP A 3 4.07 10.81 12.90
N THR A 4 3.41 11.56 12.03
CA THR A 4 2.28 11.07 11.24
C THR A 4 2.76 10.81 9.82
N LEU A 5 2.58 9.59 9.31
CA LEU A 5 2.92 9.25 7.94
C LEU A 5 1.71 9.36 7.00
N VAL A 6 1.96 9.84 5.79
CA VAL A 6 1.00 9.79 4.69
C VAL A 6 1.49 8.76 3.68
N VAL A 7 0.66 7.74 3.40
CA VAL A 7 0.98 6.65 2.48
C VAL A 7 0.07 6.74 1.26
N PRO A 8 0.54 7.28 0.13
CA PRO A 8 -0.24 7.31 -1.10
C PRO A 8 -0.31 5.91 -1.73
N VAL A 9 -1.52 5.43 -2.00
CA VAL A 9 -1.76 4.14 -2.68
C VAL A 9 -2.50 4.40 -3.99
N LYS A 10 -1.86 4.03 -5.10
CA LYS A 10 -2.47 4.11 -6.44
C LYS A 10 -3.52 3.02 -6.64
N HIS A 11 -4.46 3.26 -7.56
CA HIS A 11 -5.38 2.24 -8.03
C HIS A 11 -4.68 0.91 -8.36
N LEU A 12 -5.11 -0.16 -7.68
CA LEU A 12 -4.44 -1.46 -7.63
C LEU A 12 -4.29 -2.10 -9.02
N ALA A 13 -5.26 -1.88 -9.92
CA ALA A 13 -5.22 -2.38 -11.29
C ALA A 13 -4.05 -1.81 -12.12
N ARG A 14 -3.56 -0.62 -11.78
CA ARG A 14 -2.49 0.09 -12.50
C ARG A 14 -1.15 0.03 -11.78
N ALA A 15 -1.11 -0.45 -10.54
CA ALA A 15 0.08 -0.45 -9.70
C ALA A 15 1.09 -1.55 -10.09
N LYS A 16 2.36 -1.33 -9.74
CA LYS A 16 3.44 -2.33 -9.88
C LYS A 16 3.59 -2.88 -11.31
N SER A 17 3.48 -2.02 -12.33
CA SER A 17 3.59 -2.42 -13.76
C SER A 17 4.89 -3.17 -14.09
N ARG A 18 5.99 -2.85 -13.39
CA ARG A 18 7.27 -3.56 -13.51
C ARG A 18 7.22 -5.04 -13.11
N LEU A 19 6.16 -5.48 -12.42
CA LEU A 19 5.92 -6.88 -12.10
C LEU A 19 5.07 -7.60 -13.15
N ALA A 20 4.64 -6.95 -14.22
CA ALA A 20 3.76 -7.58 -15.22
C ALA A 20 4.38 -8.86 -15.83
N ASP A 21 5.71 -8.87 -16.01
CA ASP A 21 6.45 -9.98 -16.60
C ASP A 21 6.64 -11.18 -15.65
N THR A 22 6.39 -11.00 -14.35
CA THR A 22 6.60 -12.04 -13.32
C THR A 22 5.33 -12.41 -12.56
N ALA A 23 4.35 -11.50 -12.51
CA ALA A 23 3.08 -11.65 -11.82
C ALA A 23 1.92 -11.79 -12.82
N HIS A 24 1.90 -12.92 -13.53
CA HIS A 24 0.85 -13.25 -14.51
C HIS A 24 -0.47 -13.68 -13.85
N GLY A 25 -1.55 -13.80 -14.63
CA GLY A 25 -2.81 -14.37 -14.16
C GLY A 25 -3.65 -13.48 -13.22
N GLY A 26 -3.49 -12.15 -13.30
CA GLY A 26 -4.33 -11.23 -12.52
C GLY A 26 -3.96 -11.09 -11.04
N VAL A 27 -2.81 -11.64 -10.61
CA VAL A 27 -2.35 -11.55 -9.20
C VAL A 27 -1.77 -10.19 -8.84
N ARG A 28 -1.33 -9.39 -9.83
CA ARG A 28 -0.66 -8.08 -9.62
C ARG A 28 -1.44 -7.10 -8.74
N PRO A 29 -2.77 -6.91 -8.88
CA PRO A 29 -3.54 -6.05 -7.97
C PRO A 29 -3.55 -6.57 -6.53
N GLY A 30 -3.53 -7.89 -6.35
CA GLY A 30 -3.40 -8.52 -5.03
C GLY A 30 -2.05 -8.22 -4.39
N LEU A 31 -0.95 -8.38 -5.14
CA LEU A 31 0.40 -8.02 -4.69
C LEU A 31 0.53 -6.53 -4.40
N ALA A 32 -0.09 -5.67 -5.21
CA ALA A 32 -0.09 -4.23 -4.96
C ALA A 32 -0.76 -3.89 -3.62
N LEU A 33 -1.88 -4.54 -3.29
CA LEU A 33 -2.53 -4.37 -2.00
C LEU A 33 -1.69 -4.93 -0.86
N ALA A 34 -1.15 -6.14 -1.00
CA ALA A 34 -0.29 -6.77 0.01
C ALA A 34 0.90 -5.86 0.37
N PHE A 35 1.58 -5.29 -0.63
CA PHE A 35 2.67 -4.35 -0.40
C PHE A 35 2.24 -3.07 0.34
N ALA A 36 1.04 -2.55 0.05
CA ALA A 36 0.52 -1.40 0.78
C ALA A 36 0.23 -1.76 2.25
N GLN A 37 -0.39 -2.92 2.49
CA GLN A 37 -0.70 -3.43 3.82
C GLN A 37 0.57 -3.67 4.64
N ASP A 38 1.57 -4.33 4.07
CA ASP A 38 2.85 -4.60 4.73
C ASP A 38 3.58 -3.29 5.08
N THR A 39 3.51 -2.29 4.20
CA THR A 39 4.11 -0.96 4.45
C THR A 39 3.42 -0.25 5.62
N VAL A 40 2.08 -0.25 5.64
CA VAL A 40 1.30 0.36 6.73
C VAL A 40 1.52 -0.38 8.04
N ALA A 41 1.53 -1.71 8.01
CA ALA A 41 1.80 -2.53 9.20
C ALA A 41 3.20 -2.23 9.78
N ALA A 42 4.23 -2.14 8.94
CA ALA A 42 5.57 -1.77 9.37
C ALA A 42 5.64 -0.35 9.95
N ALA A 43 4.91 0.60 9.35
CA ALA A 43 4.82 1.97 9.86
C ALA A 43 4.14 2.02 11.24
N LEU A 44 3.01 1.33 11.42
CA LEU A 44 2.28 1.27 12.69
C LEU A 44 3.07 0.54 13.79
N ALA A 45 3.96 -0.39 13.43
CA ALA A 45 4.83 -1.07 14.38
C ALA A 45 6.02 -0.20 14.84
N CYS A 46 6.29 0.93 14.18
CA CYS A 46 7.41 1.80 14.50
C CYS A 46 7.08 2.71 15.70
N PRO A 47 7.84 2.65 16.82
CA PRO A 47 7.53 3.45 18.02
C PRO A 47 7.59 4.97 17.83
N ALA A 48 8.26 5.44 16.76
CA ALA A 48 8.33 6.86 16.43
C ALA A 48 7.09 7.35 15.68
N VAL A 49 6.19 6.45 15.24
CA VAL A 49 5.01 6.77 14.44
C VAL A 49 3.78 6.79 15.35
N ALA A 50 3.12 7.94 15.43
CA ALA A 50 1.87 8.09 16.15
C ALA A 50 0.65 7.72 15.29
N ASP A 51 0.70 7.98 13.98
CA ASP A 51 -0.45 7.77 13.09
C ASP A 51 -0.05 7.55 11.62
N VAL A 52 -0.95 6.94 10.84
CA VAL A 52 -0.78 6.68 9.41
C VAL A 52 -2.08 7.01 8.66
N ALA A 53 -1.99 7.95 7.72
CA ALA A 53 -3.07 8.28 6.79
C ALA A 53 -2.79 7.66 5.41
N VAL A 54 -3.65 6.75 4.96
CA VAL A 54 -3.62 6.20 3.60
C VAL A 54 -4.45 7.09 2.68
N VAL A 55 -3.86 7.54 1.58
CA VAL A 55 -4.55 8.38 0.58
C VAL A 55 -4.67 7.61 -0.72
N THR A 56 -5.91 7.34 -1.14
CA THR A 56 -6.18 6.52 -2.33
C THR A 56 -7.54 6.84 -2.96
N ASP A 57 -7.64 6.65 -4.27
CA ASP A 57 -8.89 6.66 -5.04
C ASP A 57 -9.44 5.24 -5.27
N ASP A 58 -8.77 4.20 -4.78
CA ASP A 58 -9.17 2.81 -4.92
C ASP A 58 -10.03 2.36 -3.75
N ALA A 59 -11.30 2.07 -4.01
CA ALA A 59 -12.27 1.69 -2.98
C ALA A 59 -11.89 0.41 -2.22
N ARG A 60 -11.05 -0.48 -2.78
CA ARG A 60 -10.58 -1.67 -2.05
C ARG A 60 -9.40 -1.33 -1.16
N ALA A 61 -8.50 -0.45 -1.59
CA ALA A 61 -7.36 -0.02 -0.77
C ALA A 61 -7.76 0.95 0.35
N GLY A 62 -8.87 1.68 0.20
CA GLY A 62 -9.38 2.61 1.20
C GLY A 62 -10.35 1.99 2.22
N ARG A 63 -10.45 0.66 2.30
CA ARG A 63 -11.30 -0.07 3.27
C ARG A 63 -10.48 -0.60 4.43
#